data_AF-A0A0G1MDD2-F1
#
_entry.id   AF-A0A0G1MDD2-F1
#
_cell.length_a   1.000
_cell.length_b   1.000
_cell.length_c   1.000
_cell.angle_alpha   90.00
_cell.angle_beta   90.00
_cell.angle_gamma   90.00
#
_symmetry.space_group_name_H-M   'P 1'
#
loop_
_entity.id
_entity.type
_entity.pdbx_description
1 polymer ?
#
loop_
_entity_poly.entity_id
_entity_poly.type
_entity_poly.pdbx_seq_one_letter_code
_entity_poly.pdbx_strand_id
1 'polypeptide(L)'
;MHITRLTEKAKATTYLVIIRLNKYLSRGLKDQDSYIRLLAIAPLVACTILIAASFNRINYYVPLWYTKLWGVDIMASKEKLFIIPVVAFLYTTLAIVLAYLAKKFYFTYLSRILLYSAGLLNLVSLASAARIVSMASAEAFFSKTIFSINISYQDWGFLGLGILGFLASYLVLPKFTLWAVKHNLVTDPSKHHHPGMILVKPSARGGGFLFAVLFLVLALLFLPKNGVTLAILSAVLLCGLIGLIDDFQNANPGSKVKALENPIVRLVALLPLPVFIIILFGVVPQYVSNPFDGSIFLTDFAVTILGKVFMPLPYLFTLIWTLAIMNMLSWSNGVDGQFGGISGIAFIILGLLALRLVGTEPVQITTAKMAFIAGGICLGFIPHTWHPSKVMWGFGAVTVGLLISAISIMSRAKVATAIMIIMIPFLDGTITVARRVLQGKNPLKGDRKHLHHLLMARGWSVKRIALFYWASTLIFGTVGLITAEKSAVPVTLISGGLVSVGIIALNILSAGKEKTAIKEQLPEKQDQLQSA
;
A
#
# COMPACT_ATOMS: atom_id res chain seq x y z
N MET A 1 -15.42 -37.97 25.25
CA MET A 1 -16.56 -37.08 25.57
C MET A 1 -16.14 -35.79 26.30
N HIS A 2 -15.11 -35.80 27.15
CA HIS A 2 -14.66 -34.61 27.90
C HIS A 2 -13.87 -33.59 27.05
N ILE A 3 -13.03 -34.05 26.12
CA ILE A 3 -12.25 -33.20 25.19
C ILE A 3 -13.16 -32.48 24.17
N THR A 4 -14.25 -33.12 23.74
CA THR A 4 -15.25 -32.54 22.84
C THR A 4 -16.04 -31.41 23.51
N ARG A 5 -16.35 -31.53 24.81
CA ARG A 5 -17.00 -30.46 25.60
C ARG A 5 -16.07 -29.27 25.86
N LEU A 6 -14.77 -29.51 26.03
CA LEU A 6 -13.77 -28.43 26.20
C LEU A 6 -13.55 -27.64 24.91
N THR A 7 -13.55 -28.32 23.75
CA THR A 7 -13.45 -27.66 22.43
C THR A 7 -14.71 -26.87 22.06
N GLU A 8 -15.90 -27.37 22.41
CA GLU A 8 -17.16 -26.62 22.29
C GLU A 8 -17.19 -25.37 23.19
N LYS A 9 -16.77 -25.49 24.46
CA LYS A 9 -16.64 -24.33 25.38
C LYS A 9 -15.60 -23.32 24.90
N ALA A 10 -14.47 -23.77 24.35
CA ALA A 10 -13.46 -22.88 23.79
C ALA A 10 -13.99 -22.15 22.54
N LYS A 11 -14.71 -22.84 21.66
CA LYS A 11 -15.39 -22.23 20.51
C LYS A 11 -16.46 -21.23 20.93
N ALA A 12 -17.30 -21.55 21.92
CA ALA A 12 -18.34 -20.67 22.43
C ALA A 12 -17.74 -19.40 23.09
N THR A 13 -16.68 -19.56 23.87
CA THR A 13 -15.95 -18.43 24.50
C THR A 13 -15.30 -17.55 23.43
N THR A 14 -14.66 -18.14 22.43
CA THR A 14 -14.07 -17.41 21.29
C THR A 14 -15.14 -16.66 20.50
N TYR A 15 -16.30 -17.29 20.26
CA TYR A 15 -17.43 -16.70 19.57
C TYR A 15 -18.04 -15.52 20.34
N LEU A 16 -18.16 -15.64 21.67
CA LEU A 16 -18.62 -14.56 22.56
C LEU A 16 -17.64 -13.39 22.60
N VAL A 17 -16.33 -13.64 22.64
CA VAL A 17 -15.30 -12.61 22.55
C VAL A 17 -15.40 -11.89 21.20
N ILE A 18 -15.55 -12.62 20.10
CA ILE A 18 -15.73 -12.07 18.75
C ILE A 18 -17.00 -11.21 18.66
N ILE A 19 -18.13 -11.65 19.21
CA ILE A 19 -19.38 -10.87 19.22
C ILE A 19 -19.22 -9.59 20.03
N ARG A 20 -18.58 -9.65 21.21
CA ARG A 20 -18.30 -8.47 22.03
C ARG A 20 -17.36 -7.50 21.32
N LEU A 21 -16.30 -8.02 20.69
CA LEU A 21 -15.38 -7.22 19.87
C LEU A 21 -16.13 -6.54 18.72
N ASN A 22 -17.02 -7.26 18.04
CA ASN A 22 -17.80 -6.75 16.92
C ASN A 22 -18.84 -5.71 17.39
N LYS A 23 -19.45 -5.87 18.55
CA LYS A 23 -20.37 -4.89 19.15
C LYS A 23 -19.64 -3.62 19.61
N TYR A 24 -18.42 -3.79 20.12
CA TYR A 24 -17.54 -2.67 20.50
C TYR A 24 -17.03 -1.90 19.28
N LEU A 25 -16.51 -2.62 18.28
CA LEU A 25 -16.08 -2.05 17.00
C LEU A 25 -17.25 -1.38 16.26
N SER A 26 -18.41 -2.02 16.15
CA SER A 26 -19.58 -1.46 15.45
C SER A 26 -20.17 -0.22 16.11
N ARG A 27 -20.15 -0.11 17.45
CA ARG A 27 -20.55 1.11 18.18
C ARG A 27 -19.54 2.25 17.98
N GLY A 28 -18.25 1.95 17.96
CA GLY A 28 -17.23 2.91 17.57
C GLY A 28 -17.35 3.32 16.10
N LEU A 29 -17.74 2.42 15.19
CA LEU A 29 -17.75 2.67 13.74
C LEU A 29 -18.89 3.58 13.24
N LYS A 30 -19.95 3.81 14.02
CA LYS A 30 -21.08 4.71 13.68
C LYS A 30 -20.81 6.19 13.94
N ASP A 31 -19.83 6.54 14.77
CA ASP A 31 -19.46 7.93 15.01
C ASP A 31 -18.57 8.44 13.86
N GLN A 32 -18.99 9.53 13.19
CA GLN A 32 -18.25 10.07 12.04
C GLN A 32 -16.81 10.44 12.40
N ASP A 33 -16.50 10.72 13.66
CA ASP A 33 -15.16 11.16 14.08
C ASP A 33 -14.25 10.01 14.55
N SER A 34 -14.70 8.76 14.48
CA SER A 34 -13.95 7.61 15.01
C SER A 34 -12.63 7.34 14.32
N TYR A 35 -12.53 7.70 13.03
CA TYR A 35 -11.25 7.62 12.33
C TYR A 35 -10.26 8.66 12.87
N ILE A 36 -10.72 9.85 13.27
CA ILE A 36 -9.88 10.92 13.83
C ILE A 36 -9.36 10.49 15.21
N ARG A 37 -10.19 9.88 16.05
CA ARG A 37 -9.75 9.30 17.33
C ARG A 37 -8.70 8.21 17.12
N LEU A 38 -8.87 7.38 16.09
CA LEU A 38 -7.92 6.33 15.76
C LEU A 38 -6.59 6.92 15.26
N LEU A 39 -6.65 8.02 14.49
CA LEU A 39 -5.50 8.80 14.01
C LEU A 39 -4.78 9.51 15.16
N ALA A 40 -5.50 9.90 16.21
CA ALA A 40 -4.91 10.39 17.45
C ALA A 40 -4.21 9.28 18.24
N ILE A 41 -4.85 8.12 18.44
CA ILE A 41 -4.33 7.06 19.33
C ILE A 41 -3.23 6.22 18.68
N ALA A 42 -3.30 5.94 17.37
CA ALA A 42 -2.38 5.01 16.72
C ALA A 42 -0.89 5.41 16.81
N PRO A 43 -0.49 6.69 16.58
CA PRO A 43 0.90 7.09 16.71
C PRO A 43 1.43 6.98 18.16
N LEU A 44 0.57 7.22 19.16
CA LEU A 44 0.90 7.03 20.57
C LEU A 44 1.20 5.56 20.87
N VAL A 45 0.33 4.64 20.44
CA VAL A 45 0.55 3.20 20.60
C VAL A 45 1.84 2.76 19.90
N ALA A 46 2.06 3.24 18.67
CA ALA A 46 3.29 2.98 17.94
C ALA A 46 4.54 3.50 18.67
N CYS A 47 4.45 4.69 19.29
CA CYS A 47 5.55 5.27 20.07
C CYS A 47 5.90 4.39 21.28
N THR A 48 4.88 3.92 22.00
CA THR A 48 5.07 3.03 23.15
C THR A 48 5.69 1.70 22.73
N ILE A 49 5.16 1.08 21.66
CA ILE A 49 5.70 -0.17 21.12
C ILE A 49 7.15 0.01 20.67
N LEU A 50 7.46 1.12 19.99
CA LEU A 50 8.80 1.40 19.52
C LEU A 50 9.80 1.48 20.67
N ILE A 51 9.50 2.26 21.71
CA ILE A 51 10.38 2.40 22.87
C ILE A 51 10.53 1.04 23.58
N ALA A 52 9.45 0.30 23.78
CA ALA A 52 9.49 -1.01 24.41
C ALA A 52 10.31 -2.03 23.60
N ALA A 53 10.11 -2.09 22.28
CA ALA A 53 10.82 -3.02 21.39
C ALA A 53 12.32 -2.71 21.28
N SER A 54 12.70 -1.46 21.46
CA SER A 54 14.10 -1.01 21.39
C SER A 54 14.81 -0.94 22.75
N PHE A 55 14.07 -1.07 23.87
CA PHE A 55 14.58 -0.80 25.22
C PHE A 55 15.83 -1.59 25.64
N ASN A 56 15.92 -2.84 25.18
CA ASN A 56 17.06 -3.72 25.48
C ASN A 56 18.29 -3.44 24.61
N ARG A 57 18.13 -2.68 23.53
CA ARG A 57 19.19 -2.38 22.54
C ARG A 57 19.71 -0.94 22.64
N ILE A 58 19.07 -0.13 23.47
CA ILE A 58 19.43 1.28 23.72
C ILE A 58 20.48 1.36 24.82
N ASN A 59 21.51 2.18 24.58
CA ASN A 59 22.53 2.54 25.56
C ASN A 59 21.88 3.07 26.84
N TYR A 60 22.52 2.86 27.98
CA TYR A 60 21.96 3.29 29.27
C TYR A 60 21.67 4.80 29.31
N TYR A 61 22.47 5.59 28.61
CA TYR A 61 22.36 7.04 28.53
C TYR A 61 21.83 7.50 27.17
N VAL A 62 20.78 8.33 27.17
CA VAL A 62 20.04 8.76 25.98
C VAL A 62 19.83 10.29 25.95
N PRO A 63 19.89 10.94 24.78
CA PRO A 63 19.67 12.38 24.66
C PRO A 63 18.17 12.72 24.66
N LEU A 64 17.59 12.94 25.84
CA LEU A 64 16.15 13.16 26.01
C LEU A 64 15.73 14.66 25.93
N TRP A 65 16.62 15.60 26.25
CA TRP A 65 16.31 17.03 26.33
C TRP A 65 17.38 17.88 25.64
N TYR A 66 17.02 18.66 24.62
CA TYR A 66 17.92 19.61 23.93
C TYR A 66 17.92 21.01 24.55
N THR A 67 17.51 21.18 25.82
CA THR A 67 17.16 22.50 26.39
C THR A 67 18.12 23.03 27.46
N LYS A 68 19.27 22.39 27.71
CA LYS A 68 20.34 22.95 28.56
C LYS A 68 21.47 23.54 27.72
N LEU A 69 22.11 24.59 28.25
CA LEU A 69 23.29 25.24 27.65
C LEU A 69 24.36 24.21 27.30
N TRP A 70 25.00 24.41 26.14
CA TRP A 70 26.04 23.54 25.59
C TRP A 70 27.19 23.38 26.61
N GLY A 71 27.56 22.13 26.96
CA GLY A 71 28.66 21.83 27.90
C GLY A 71 28.28 21.13 29.21
N VAL A 72 26.99 20.85 29.46
CA VAL A 72 26.53 20.03 30.61
C VAL A 72 26.00 18.69 30.08
N ASP A 73 26.28 17.56 30.75
CA ASP A 73 25.85 16.22 30.34
C ASP A 73 24.37 16.16 29.90
N ILE A 74 24.14 15.99 28.59
CA ILE A 74 22.83 16.06 27.90
C ILE A 74 22.09 14.70 27.96
N MET A 75 22.50 13.82 28.86
CA MET A 75 22.15 12.41 28.84
C MET A 75 21.21 12.06 30.01
N ALA A 76 20.09 11.41 29.71
CA ALA A 76 19.18 10.86 30.70
C ALA A 76 19.29 9.34 30.74
N SER A 77 18.91 8.71 31.84
CA SER A 77 18.81 7.25 31.90
C SER A 77 17.71 6.77 30.93
N LYS A 78 17.92 5.64 30.27
CA LYS A 78 17.02 5.13 29.22
C LYS A 78 15.59 4.91 29.70
N GLU A 79 15.36 4.67 30.99
CA GLU A 79 14.01 4.55 31.59
C GLU A 79 13.18 5.81 31.36
N LYS A 80 13.84 6.99 31.28
CA LYS A 80 13.18 8.28 31.07
C LYS A 80 12.59 8.43 29.66
N LEU A 81 12.94 7.57 28.69
CA LEU A 81 12.28 7.54 27.37
C LEU A 81 10.77 7.33 27.48
N PHE A 82 10.29 6.57 28.48
CA PHE A 82 8.86 6.33 28.68
C PHE A 82 8.07 7.58 29.09
N ILE A 83 8.72 8.68 29.43
CA ILE A 83 8.04 9.97 29.66
C ILE A 83 7.33 10.44 28.39
N ILE A 84 7.93 10.22 27.21
CA ILE A 84 7.36 10.65 25.92
C ILE A 84 5.96 10.06 25.69
N PRO A 85 5.76 8.72 25.69
CA PRO A 85 4.44 8.13 25.51
C PRO A 85 3.49 8.44 26.67
N VAL A 86 3.99 8.63 27.91
CA VAL A 86 3.13 9.01 29.05
C VAL A 86 2.54 10.42 28.86
N VAL A 87 3.36 11.41 28.49
CA VAL A 87 2.90 12.78 28.21
C VAL A 87 1.92 12.79 27.04
N ALA A 88 2.25 12.08 25.96
CA ALA A 88 1.40 11.92 24.80
C ALA A 88 0.05 11.26 25.17
N PHE A 89 0.05 10.24 26.05
CA PHE A 89 -1.17 9.60 26.56
C PHE A 89 -2.04 10.55 27.39
N LEU A 90 -1.44 11.34 28.30
CA LEU A 90 -2.16 12.31 29.12
C LEU A 90 -2.82 13.39 28.25
N TYR A 91 -2.07 13.95 27.29
CA TYR A 91 -2.62 14.93 26.35
C TYR A 91 -3.73 14.34 25.48
N THR A 92 -3.54 13.13 24.96
CA THR A 92 -4.54 12.46 24.12
C THR A 92 -5.83 12.19 24.89
N THR A 93 -5.70 11.76 26.15
CA THR A 93 -6.85 11.54 27.03
C THR A 93 -7.60 12.85 27.28
N LEU A 94 -6.88 13.93 27.61
CA LEU A 94 -7.47 15.25 27.79
C LEU A 94 -8.17 15.73 26.50
N ALA A 95 -7.53 15.59 25.35
CA ALA A 95 -8.09 15.98 24.06
C ALA A 95 -9.36 15.18 23.73
N ILE A 96 -9.41 13.88 24.02
CA ILE A 96 -10.61 13.05 23.84
C ILE A 96 -11.76 13.50 24.76
N VAL A 97 -11.46 13.78 26.04
CA VAL A 97 -12.44 14.28 27.01
C VAL A 97 -12.99 15.63 26.59
N LEU A 98 -12.12 16.58 26.23
CA LEU A 98 -12.52 17.91 25.75
C LEU A 98 -13.27 17.82 24.42
N ALA A 99 -12.86 16.94 23.50
CA ALA A 99 -13.56 16.73 22.25
C ALA A 99 -14.97 16.14 22.46
N TYR A 100 -15.15 15.27 23.46
CA TYR A 100 -16.45 14.75 23.87
C TYR A 100 -17.33 15.85 24.47
N LEU A 101 -16.78 16.68 25.37
CA LEU A 101 -17.49 17.82 25.96
C LEU A 101 -17.87 18.85 24.89
N ALA A 102 -16.95 19.23 24.00
CA ALA A 102 -17.20 20.15 22.90
C ALA A 102 -18.36 19.66 22.01
N LYS A 103 -18.40 18.35 21.73
CA LYS A 103 -19.48 17.74 20.96
C LYS A 103 -20.82 17.74 21.72
N LYS A 104 -20.78 17.52 23.04
CA LYS A 104 -21.97 17.64 23.92
C LYS A 104 -22.58 19.05 23.89
N PHE A 105 -21.74 20.08 23.72
CA PHE A 105 -22.16 21.49 23.58
C PHE A 105 -22.27 21.97 22.12
N TYR A 106 -22.41 21.05 21.15
CA TYR A 106 -22.57 21.35 19.71
C TYR A 106 -21.39 22.05 18.99
N PHE A 107 -20.21 22.16 19.62
CA PHE A 107 -18.98 22.67 19.01
C PHE A 107 -18.22 21.60 18.18
N THR A 108 -18.82 21.18 17.07
CA THR A 108 -18.30 20.06 16.25
C THR A 108 -16.91 20.33 15.65
N TYR A 109 -16.61 21.58 15.24
CA TYR A 109 -15.30 21.94 14.69
C TYR A 109 -14.19 21.89 15.75
N LEU A 110 -14.47 22.41 16.95
CA LEU A 110 -13.52 22.38 18.07
C LEU A 110 -13.17 20.95 18.47
N SER A 111 -14.16 20.05 18.49
CA SER A 111 -13.96 18.63 18.73
C SER A 111 -12.95 18.00 17.76
N ARG A 112 -13.06 18.32 16.46
CA ARG A 112 -12.14 17.83 15.44
C ARG A 112 -10.75 18.44 15.56
N ILE A 113 -10.65 19.74 15.83
CA ILE A 113 -9.36 20.43 16.03
C ILE A 113 -8.59 19.79 17.18
N LEU A 114 -9.24 19.52 18.31
CA LEU A 114 -8.64 18.86 19.47
C LEU A 114 -8.12 17.44 19.16
N LEU A 115 -8.87 16.67 18.37
CA LEU A 115 -8.44 15.33 17.98
C LEU A 115 -7.29 15.37 16.95
N TYR A 116 -7.30 16.33 16.02
CA TYR A 116 -6.19 16.52 15.09
C TYR A 116 -4.92 17.03 15.79
N SER A 117 -5.05 17.92 16.78
CA SER A 117 -3.90 18.38 17.56
C SER A 117 -3.25 17.24 18.36
N ALA A 118 -4.07 16.35 18.94
CA ALA A 118 -3.58 15.14 19.59
C ALA A 118 -2.88 14.19 18.60
N GLY A 119 -3.43 14.01 17.41
CA GLY A 119 -2.77 13.24 16.35
C GLY A 119 -1.43 13.83 15.93
N LEU A 120 -1.36 15.15 15.74
CA LEU A 120 -0.12 15.84 15.40
C LEU A 120 0.92 15.72 16.51
N LEU A 121 0.55 15.95 17.77
CA LEU A 121 1.44 15.79 18.92
C LEU A 121 2.01 14.37 18.98
N ASN A 122 1.15 13.36 18.84
CA ASN A 122 1.59 11.97 18.93
C ASN A 122 2.49 11.56 17.75
N LEU A 123 2.29 12.14 16.56
CA LEU A 123 3.21 11.98 15.44
C LEU A 123 4.58 12.61 15.72
N VAL A 124 4.61 13.81 16.31
CA VAL A 124 5.86 14.47 16.72
C VAL A 124 6.56 13.68 17.83
N SER A 125 5.82 13.19 18.82
CA SER A 125 6.35 12.33 19.89
C SER A 125 6.92 11.02 19.35
N LEU A 126 6.22 10.36 18.42
CA LEU A 126 6.70 9.15 17.74
C LEU A 126 7.98 9.45 16.95
N ALA A 127 8.03 10.54 16.18
CA ALA A 127 9.21 10.93 15.42
C ALA A 127 10.40 11.26 16.33
N SER A 128 10.16 11.96 17.45
CA SER A 128 11.17 12.27 18.46
C SER A 128 11.71 11.00 19.11
N ALA A 129 10.83 10.10 19.57
CA ALA A 129 11.22 8.81 20.13
C ALA A 129 12.04 7.99 19.11
N ALA A 130 11.60 7.93 17.85
CA ALA A 130 12.34 7.24 16.80
C ALA A 130 13.74 7.81 16.58
N ARG A 131 13.88 9.14 16.62
CA ARG A 131 15.19 9.82 16.54
C ARG A 131 16.08 9.47 17.72
N ILE A 132 15.58 9.53 18.96
CA ILE A 132 16.37 9.21 20.16
C ILE A 132 16.81 7.75 20.13
N VAL A 133 15.89 6.83 19.82
CA VAL A 133 16.18 5.40 19.65
C VAL A 133 17.25 5.20 18.57
N SER A 134 17.17 5.91 17.44
CA SER A 134 18.17 5.80 16.36
C SER A 134 19.58 6.26 16.79
N MET A 135 19.67 7.31 17.62
CA MET A 135 20.93 7.88 18.07
C MET A 135 21.57 7.06 19.19
N ALA A 136 20.74 6.50 20.09
CA ALA A 136 21.21 5.86 21.30
C ALA A 136 21.24 4.32 21.25
N SER A 137 20.80 3.68 20.17
CA SER A 137 20.89 2.22 20.04
C SER A 137 22.32 1.76 19.72
N ALA A 138 22.82 0.76 20.45
CA ALA A 138 24.14 0.15 20.26
C ALA A 138 24.28 -0.50 18.88
N GLU A 139 23.18 -1.07 18.38
CA GLU A 139 23.01 -1.51 16.99
C GLU A 139 21.98 -0.61 16.31
N ALA A 140 22.18 -0.28 15.04
CA ALA A 140 21.24 0.54 14.29
C ALA A 140 19.87 -0.15 14.19
N PHE A 141 18.87 0.30 14.96
CA PHE A 141 17.47 -0.13 14.82
C PHE A 141 16.79 0.56 13.63
N PHE A 142 17.15 1.83 13.41
CA PHE A 142 16.79 2.61 12.23
C PHE A 142 18.02 2.83 11.35
N SER A 143 17.85 2.95 10.04
CA SER A 143 18.94 3.34 9.15
C SER A 143 19.47 4.73 9.56
N LYS A 144 20.77 4.83 9.88
CA LYS A 144 21.44 6.11 10.22
C LYS A 144 21.32 7.16 9.10
N THR A 145 21.07 6.72 7.86
CA THR A 145 21.05 7.53 6.62
C THR A 145 19.83 8.45 6.48
N ILE A 146 18.77 8.25 7.27
CA ILE A 146 17.48 8.94 7.10
C ILE A 146 17.52 10.32 7.71
N PHE A 147 18.09 10.39 8.91
CA PHE A 147 18.24 11.64 9.65
C PHE A 147 19.42 12.46 9.11
N SER A 148 20.18 11.91 8.15
CA SER A 148 21.24 12.60 7.41
C SER A 148 20.85 12.91 5.95
N ILE A 149 19.56 12.80 5.57
CA ILE A 149 19.09 13.32 4.28
C ILE A 149 19.20 14.85 4.36
N ASN A 150 20.37 15.36 3.97
CA ASN A 150 20.62 16.79 3.91
C ASN A 150 20.04 17.26 2.57
N ILE A 151 18.78 17.71 2.60
CA ILE A 151 18.09 18.27 1.43
C ILE A 151 18.75 19.61 1.11
N SER A 152 19.73 19.59 0.21
CA SER A 152 20.37 20.78 -0.34
C SER A 152 19.37 21.59 -1.16
N TYR A 153 19.63 22.88 -1.38
CA TYR A 153 18.78 23.73 -2.23
C TYR A 153 18.64 23.19 -3.67
N GLN A 154 19.60 22.37 -4.13
CA GLN A 154 19.55 21.63 -5.40
C GLN A 154 18.53 20.47 -5.42
N ASP A 155 18.06 20.01 -4.26
CA ASP A 155 17.12 18.88 -4.09
C ASP A 155 15.64 19.30 -4.20
N TRP A 156 15.32 20.59 -4.23
CA TRP A 156 13.95 21.07 -4.51
C TRP A 156 13.47 20.68 -5.93
N GLY A 157 14.39 20.31 -6.82
CA GLY A 157 14.07 19.78 -8.14
C GLY A 157 13.18 18.52 -8.10
N PHE A 158 13.32 17.65 -7.08
CA PHE A 158 12.50 16.44 -6.99
C PHE A 158 11.04 16.75 -6.63
N LEU A 159 10.82 17.64 -5.66
CA LEU A 159 9.47 18.10 -5.31
C LEU A 159 8.84 18.85 -6.49
N GLY A 160 9.62 19.69 -7.19
CA GLY A 160 9.21 20.36 -8.41
C GLY A 160 8.73 19.38 -9.49
N LEU A 161 9.47 18.30 -9.73
CA LEU A 161 9.07 17.24 -10.67
C LEU A 161 7.78 16.52 -10.23
N GLY A 162 7.60 16.28 -8.94
CA GLY A 162 6.35 15.74 -8.41
C GLY A 162 5.17 16.70 -8.60
N ILE A 163 5.36 17.99 -8.34
CA ILE A 163 4.33 19.02 -8.57
C ILE A 163 4.00 19.12 -10.07
N LEU A 164 5.00 19.09 -10.94
CA LEU A 164 4.79 19.07 -12.39
C LEU A 164 4.01 17.83 -12.83
N GLY A 165 4.34 16.65 -12.31
CA GLY A 165 3.58 15.43 -12.55
C GLY A 165 2.13 15.53 -12.11
N PHE A 166 1.89 16.10 -10.92
CA PHE A 166 0.56 16.35 -10.38
C PHE A 166 -0.25 17.30 -11.27
N LEU A 167 0.33 18.44 -11.63
CA LEU A 167 -0.34 19.44 -12.47
C LEU A 167 -0.62 18.89 -13.87
N ALA A 168 0.34 18.18 -14.47
CA ALA A 168 0.16 17.57 -15.78
C ALA A 168 -1.03 16.61 -15.79
N SER A 169 -1.13 15.70 -14.81
CA SER A 169 -2.27 14.79 -14.76
C SER A 169 -3.56 15.48 -14.38
N TYR A 170 -3.56 16.40 -13.41
CA TYR A 170 -4.74 17.15 -12.99
C TYR A 170 -5.39 17.91 -14.16
N LEU A 171 -4.58 18.51 -15.04
CA LEU A 171 -5.03 19.30 -16.19
C LEU A 171 -5.40 18.46 -17.42
N VAL A 172 -4.69 17.36 -17.67
CA VAL A 172 -4.91 16.52 -18.86
C VAL A 172 -6.06 15.53 -18.65
N LEU A 173 -6.26 15.03 -17.42
CA LEU A 173 -7.23 13.97 -17.14
C LEU A 173 -8.70 14.34 -17.49
N PRO A 174 -9.20 15.59 -17.30
CA PRO A 174 -10.51 16.01 -17.82
C PRO A 174 -10.63 15.87 -19.33
N LYS A 175 -9.61 16.30 -20.08
CA LYS A 175 -9.59 16.22 -21.55
C LYS A 175 -9.57 14.76 -22.01
N PHE A 176 -8.77 13.93 -21.34
CA PHE A 176 -8.74 12.49 -21.58
C PHE A 176 -10.10 11.83 -21.30
N THR A 177 -10.79 12.24 -20.24
CA THR A 177 -12.13 11.73 -19.91
C THR A 177 -13.13 12.01 -21.04
N LEU A 178 -13.12 13.23 -21.59
CA LEU A 178 -13.96 13.58 -22.74
C LEU A 178 -13.60 12.76 -23.98
N TRP A 179 -12.31 12.58 -24.25
CA TRP A 179 -11.84 11.74 -25.35
C TRP A 179 -12.28 10.29 -25.19
N ALA A 180 -12.16 9.72 -23.99
CA ALA A 180 -12.56 8.35 -23.69
C ALA A 180 -14.07 8.15 -23.88
N VAL A 181 -14.90 9.11 -23.45
CA VAL A 181 -16.34 9.09 -23.68
C VAL A 181 -16.68 9.13 -25.17
N LYS A 182 -16.01 10.00 -25.96
CA LYS A 182 -16.21 10.09 -27.42
C LYS A 182 -15.90 8.78 -28.15
N HIS A 183 -14.98 7.96 -27.63
CA HIS A 183 -14.54 6.70 -28.24
C HIS A 183 -15.17 5.47 -27.58
N ASN A 184 -16.27 5.62 -26.83
CA ASN A 184 -16.96 4.52 -26.14
C ASN A 184 -16.06 3.74 -25.17
N LEU A 185 -15.02 4.37 -24.62
CA LEU A 185 -14.13 3.80 -23.62
C LEU A 185 -14.68 4.09 -22.22
N VAL A 186 -15.90 3.61 -21.95
CA VAL A 186 -16.67 3.91 -20.73
C VAL A 186 -17.23 2.64 -20.14
N THR A 187 -17.09 2.45 -18.83
CA THR A 187 -17.85 1.44 -18.10
C THR A 187 -19.11 2.03 -17.55
N ASP A 188 -20.23 1.50 -18.03
CA ASP A 188 -21.56 1.83 -17.56
C ASP A 188 -22.08 0.70 -16.67
N PRO A 189 -22.36 0.95 -15.37
CA PRO A 189 -22.88 -0.06 -14.45
C PRO A 189 -24.29 -0.58 -14.82
N SER A 190 -25.03 0.12 -15.68
CA SER A 190 -26.32 -0.39 -16.20
C SER A 190 -26.16 -1.44 -17.31
N LYS A 191 -25.01 -1.44 -18.01
CA LYS A 191 -24.73 -2.34 -19.14
C LYS A 191 -23.75 -3.45 -18.76
N HIS A 192 -22.71 -3.11 -17.99
CA HIS A 192 -21.63 -4.02 -17.64
C HIS A 192 -21.84 -4.60 -16.26
N HIS A 193 -21.86 -5.93 -16.16
CA HIS A 193 -22.05 -6.63 -14.90
C HIS A 193 -20.76 -7.36 -14.50
N HIS A 194 -20.18 -7.00 -13.36
CA HIS A 194 -19.02 -7.70 -12.80
C HIS A 194 -19.18 -7.86 -11.28
N PRO A 195 -18.80 -9.01 -10.68
CA PRO A 195 -18.99 -9.24 -9.24
C PRO A 195 -18.36 -8.17 -8.36
N GLY A 196 -17.20 -7.62 -8.74
CA GLY A 196 -16.50 -6.55 -8.01
C GLY A 196 -16.91 -5.13 -8.38
N MET A 197 -17.95 -4.91 -9.20
CA MET A 197 -18.32 -3.57 -9.64
C MET A 197 -18.96 -2.76 -8.51
N ILE A 198 -18.46 -1.54 -8.30
CA ILE A 198 -18.94 -0.60 -7.27
C ILE A 198 -19.31 0.79 -7.84
N LEU A 199 -19.19 0.97 -9.16
CA LEU A 199 -19.46 2.25 -9.80
C LEU A 199 -20.93 2.62 -9.63
N VAL A 200 -21.16 3.86 -9.19
CA VAL A 200 -22.51 4.44 -9.06
C VAL A 200 -22.93 5.15 -10.35
N LYS A 201 -21.97 5.63 -11.14
CA LYS A 201 -22.19 6.35 -12.39
C LYS A 201 -21.25 5.82 -13.48
N PRO A 202 -21.58 6.03 -14.77
CA PRO A 202 -20.65 5.72 -15.86
C PRO A 202 -19.31 6.44 -15.65
N SER A 203 -18.22 5.71 -15.85
CA SER A 203 -16.86 6.19 -15.62
C SER A 203 -15.97 5.82 -16.79
N ALA A 204 -15.16 6.77 -17.27
CA ALA A 204 -14.22 6.54 -18.36
C ALA A 204 -13.14 5.53 -17.96
N ARG A 205 -12.57 4.79 -18.94
CA ARG A 205 -11.44 3.88 -18.72
C ARG A 205 -10.15 4.40 -19.36
N GLY A 206 -9.04 3.69 -19.11
CA GLY A 206 -7.75 3.98 -19.72
C GLY A 206 -6.84 4.90 -18.88
N GLY A 207 -7.15 5.13 -17.60
CA GLY A 207 -6.31 5.96 -16.73
C GLY A 207 -4.86 5.44 -16.63
N GLY A 208 -4.64 4.13 -16.65
CA GLY A 208 -3.30 3.56 -16.68
C GLY A 208 -2.50 3.84 -17.96
N PHE A 209 -3.17 3.92 -19.12
CA PHE A 209 -2.53 4.36 -20.37
C PHE A 209 -2.15 5.84 -20.32
N LEU A 210 -3.05 6.69 -19.81
CA LEU A 210 -2.73 8.11 -19.65
C LEU A 210 -1.55 8.30 -18.70
N PHE A 211 -1.49 7.55 -17.60
CA PHE A 211 -0.31 7.53 -16.72
C PHE A 211 0.96 7.21 -17.51
N ALA A 212 0.94 6.17 -18.36
CA ALA A 212 2.08 5.77 -19.17
C ALA A 212 2.56 6.89 -20.10
N VAL A 213 1.63 7.57 -20.79
CA VAL A 213 1.93 8.67 -21.71
C VAL A 213 2.49 9.88 -20.96
N LEU A 214 1.86 10.29 -19.85
CA LEU A 214 2.33 11.43 -19.06
C LEU A 214 3.71 11.16 -18.45
N PHE A 215 3.92 9.94 -17.93
CA PHE A 215 5.22 9.54 -17.41
C PHE A 215 6.28 9.54 -18.51
N LEU A 216 5.96 9.00 -19.70
CA LEU A 216 6.86 9.00 -20.86
C LEU A 216 7.28 10.43 -21.25
N VAL A 217 6.32 11.34 -21.41
CA VAL A 217 6.58 12.73 -21.80
C VAL A 217 7.46 13.43 -20.77
N LEU A 218 7.10 13.38 -19.48
CA LEU A 218 7.88 14.04 -18.44
C LEU A 218 9.26 13.40 -18.27
N ALA A 219 9.36 12.07 -18.37
CA ALA A 219 10.64 11.39 -18.30
C ALA A 219 11.58 11.76 -19.45
N LEU A 220 11.09 11.85 -20.69
CA LEU A 220 11.89 12.25 -21.84
C LEU A 220 12.41 13.70 -21.75
N LEU A 221 11.68 14.56 -21.05
CA LEU A 221 12.06 15.96 -20.81
C LEU A 221 13.09 16.11 -19.69
N PHE A 222 12.95 15.35 -18.60
CA PHE A 222 13.68 15.61 -17.35
C PHE A 222 14.69 14.53 -16.93
N LEU A 223 14.72 13.37 -17.60
CA LEU A 223 15.61 12.26 -17.26
C LEU A 223 16.69 12.03 -18.32
N PRO A 224 17.87 11.51 -17.93
CA PRO A 224 18.91 11.13 -18.88
C PRO A 224 18.44 9.98 -19.78
N LYS A 225 18.72 10.09 -21.08
CA LYS A 225 18.29 9.13 -22.11
C LYS A 225 19.26 7.94 -22.22
N ASN A 226 19.57 7.30 -21.09
CA ASN A 226 20.41 6.10 -21.05
C ASN A 226 19.59 4.83 -21.32
N GLY A 227 20.28 3.71 -21.58
CA GLY A 227 19.64 2.44 -21.95
C GLY A 227 18.57 1.98 -20.94
N VAL A 228 18.88 2.02 -19.64
CA VAL A 228 17.93 1.63 -18.57
C VAL A 228 16.69 2.51 -18.56
N THR A 229 16.85 3.84 -18.68
CA THR A 229 15.73 4.77 -18.72
C THR A 229 14.86 4.51 -19.95
N LEU A 230 15.45 4.42 -21.14
CA LEU A 230 14.71 4.16 -22.38
C LEU A 230 13.99 2.80 -22.35
N ALA A 231 14.59 1.79 -21.73
CA ALA A 231 13.97 0.48 -21.53
C ALA A 231 12.73 0.56 -20.64
N ILE A 232 12.82 1.25 -19.50
CA ILE A 232 11.67 1.47 -18.61
C ILE A 232 10.57 2.25 -19.33
N LEU A 233 10.92 3.29 -20.08
CA LEU A 233 9.96 4.08 -20.85
C LEU A 233 9.24 3.24 -21.92
N SER A 234 10.00 2.40 -22.63
CA SER A 234 9.46 1.47 -23.62
C SER A 234 8.53 0.43 -22.99
N ALA A 235 8.94 -0.14 -21.85
CA ALA A 235 8.15 -1.11 -21.09
C ALA A 235 6.87 -0.50 -20.53
N VAL A 236 6.94 0.71 -19.97
CA VAL A 236 5.79 1.46 -19.46
C VAL A 236 4.81 1.79 -20.58
N LEU A 237 5.29 2.26 -21.73
CA LEU A 237 4.44 2.55 -22.88
C LEU A 237 3.77 1.28 -23.42
N LEU A 238 4.53 0.20 -23.62
CA LEU A 238 3.99 -1.08 -24.09
C LEU A 238 2.93 -1.63 -23.12
N CYS A 239 3.21 -1.60 -21.82
CA CYS A 239 2.27 -2.04 -20.78
C CYS A 239 1.00 -1.18 -20.77
N GLY A 240 1.14 0.14 -20.94
CA GLY A 240 0.02 1.06 -21.08
C GLY A 240 -0.84 0.79 -22.32
N LEU A 241 -0.22 0.46 -23.45
CA LEU A 241 -0.92 0.10 -24.69
C LEU A 241 -1.68 -1.22 -24.54
N ILE A 242 -1.06 -2.25 -23.96
CA ILE A 242 -1.76 -3.51 -23.62
C ILE A 242 -2.95 -3.21 -22.70
N GLY A 243 -2.75 -2.34 -21.71
CA GLY A 243 -3.77 -1.79 -20.82
C GLY A 243 -4.97 -1.18 -21.56
N LEU A 244 -4.69 -0.29 -22.51
CA LEU A 244 -5.69 0.43 -23.28
C LEU A 244 -6.51 -0.50 -24.17
N ILE A 245 -5.84 -1.45 -24.85
CA ILE A 245 -6.52 -2.40 -25.73
C ILE A 245 -7.46 -3.29 -24.90
N ASP A 246 -7.01 -3.73 -23.72
CA ASP A 246 -7.83 -4.51 -22.80
C ASP A 246 -9.06 -3.75 -22.31
N ASP A 247 -8.86 -2.49 -21.89
CA ASP A 247 -9.94 -1.63 -21.45
C ASP A 247 -10.96 -1.34 -22.55
N PHE A 248 -10.49 -1.18 -23.79
CA PHE A 248 -11.35 -0.98 -24.96
C PHE A 248 -12.21 -2.21 -25.25
N GLN A 249 -11.62 -3.41 -25.18
CA GLN A 249 -12.36 -4.67 -25.37
C GLN A 249 -13.40 -4.88 -24.28
N ASN A 250 -13.01 -4.70 -23.01
CA ASN A 250 -13.93 -4.83 -21.89
C ASN A 250 -15.09 -3.80 -21.93
N ALA A 251 -14.86 -2.61 -22.49
CA ALA A 251 -15.88 -1.58 -22.67
C ALA A 251 -16.80 -1.85 -23.90
N ASN A 252 -16.36 -2.69 -24.84
CA ASN A 252 -17.09 -3.00 -26.07
C ASN A 252 -17.24 -4.53 -26.24
N PRO A 253 -18.24 -5.16 -25.59
CA PRO A 253 -18.44 -6.62 -25.60
C PRO A 253 -18.60 -7.27 -26.98
N GLY A 254 -18.90 -6.48 -28.02
CA GLY A 254 -18.97 -6.92 -29.42
C GLY A 254 -17.62 -6.96 -30.16
N SER A 255 -16.50 -6.69 -29.49
CA SER A 255 -15.18 -6.68 -30.12
C SER A 255 -14.78 -8.06 -30.66
N LYS A 256 -14.21 -8.08 -31.88
CA LYS A 256 -13.72 -9.31 -32.55
C LYS A 256 -12.43 -9.84 -31.93
N VAL A 257 -11.69 -9.03 -31.19
CA VAL A 257 -10.40 -9.39 -30.59
C VAL A 257 -10.65 -9.89 -29.16
N LYS A 258 -11.22 -11.07 -28.98
CA LYS A 258 -11.49 -11.65 -27.64
C LYS A 258 -10.28 -12.32 -26.99
N ALA A 259 -9.17 -12.45 -27.72
CA ALA A 259 -7.98 -13.16 -27.24
C ALA A 259 -7.38 -12.51 -25.98
N LEU A 260 -7.48 -11.18 -25.82
CA LEU A 260 -6.99 -10.51 -24.62
C LEU A 260 -7.98 -10.59 -23.46
N GLU A 261 -9.24 -11.00 -23.65
CA GLU A 261 -10.16 -11.25 -22.51
C GLU A 261 -9.71 -12.42 -21.65
N ASN A 262 -8.91 -13.34 -22.22
CA ASN A 262 -8.42 -14.52 -21.52
C ASN A 262 -7.37 -14.13 -20.46
N PRO A 263 -7.65 -14.32 -19.16
CA PRO A 263 -6.72 -13.98 -18.09
C PRO A 263 -5.36 -14.70 -18.18
N ILE A 264 -5.32 -15.89 -18.78
CA ILE A 264 -4.09 -16.67 -18.96
C ILE A 264 -3.23 -16.03 -20.05
N VAL A 265 -3.82 -15.62 -21.17
CA VAL A 265 -3.09 -14.93 -22.25
C VAL A 265 -2.52 -13.61 -21.73
N ARG A 266 -3.30 -12.85 -20.95
CA ARG A 266 -2.80 -11.64 -20.27
C ARG A 266 -1.60 -11.96 -19.40
N LEU A 267 -1.73 -12.92 -18.48
CA LEU A 267 -0.73 -13.20 -17.45
C LEU A 267 0.55 -13.85 -18.00
N VAL A 268 0.43 -14.76 -18.96
CA VAL A 268 1.53 -15.62 -19.43
C VAL A 268 2.14 -15.14 -20.74
N ALA A 269 1.39 -14.46 -21.61
CA ALA A 269 1.89 -14.01 -22.91
C ALA A 269 2.15 -12.51 -22.95
N LEU A 270 1.18 -11.67 -22.52
CA LEU A 270 1.26 -10.22 -22.76
C LEU A 270 2.06 -9.47 -21.69
N LEU A 271 1.73 -9.67 -20.41
CA LEU A 271 2.40 -8.94 -19.32
C LEU A 271 3.90 -9.27 -19.18
N PRO A 272 4.40 -10.47 -19.52
CA PRO A 272 5.84 -10.73 -19.54
C PRO A 272 6.62 -9.90 -20.56
N LEU A 273 6.02 -9.48 -21.68
CA LEU A 273 6.71 -8.71 -22.73
C LEU A 273 7.36 -7.41 -22.20
N PRO A 274 6.64 -6.49 -21.54
CA PRO A 274 7.26 -5.31 -20.96
C PRO A 274 8.24 -5.64 -19.82
N VAL A 275 8.06 -6.77 -19.11
CA VAL A 275 8.99 -7.20 -18.06
C VAL A 275 10.32 -7.70 -18.65
N PHE A 276 10.29 -8.40 -19.79
CA PHE A 276 11.50 -8.81 -20.49
C PHE A 276 12.33 -7.60 -20.95
N ILE A 277 11.68 -6.51 -21.40
CA ILE A 277 12.39 -5.28 -21.78
C ILE A 277 13.24 -4.75 -20.62
N ILE A 278 12.68 -4.65 -19.40
CA ILE A 278 13.47 -4.14 -18.26
C ILE A 278 14.56 -5.14 -17.80
N ILE A 279 14.31 -6.45 -17.91
CA ILE A 279 15.30 -7.49 -17.61
C ILE A 279 16.49 -7.41 -18.56
N LEU A 280 16.24 -7.25 -19.87
CA LEU A 280 17.29 -7.19 -20.90
C LEU A 280 18.24 -6.01 -20.71
N PHE A 281 17.77 -4.94 -20.06
CA PHE A 281 18.57 -3.76 -19.73
C PHE A 281 19.11 -3.76 -18.29
N GLY A 282 19.05 -4.90 -17.60
CA GLY A 282 19.73 -5.11 -16.31
C GLY A 282 18.97 -4.58 -15.10
N VAL A 283 17.66 -4.35 -15.19
CA VAL A 283 16.82 -4.05 -14.01
C VAL A 283 16.55 -5.35 -13.25
N VAL A 284 17.57 -5.86 -12.56
CA VAL A 284 17.53 -7.15 -11.85
C VAL A 284 18.20 -7.00 -10.49
N PRO A 285 17.71 -7.67 -9.43
CA PRO A 285 18.35 -7.61 -8.13
C PRO A 285 19.61 -8.48 -8.12
N GLN A 286 20.68 -7.96 -7.51
CA GLN A 286 21.92 -8.72 -7.31
C GLN A 286 21.86 -9.63 -6.09
N TYR A 287 21.14 -9.22 -5.04
CA TYR A 287 21.01 -9.97 -3.80
C TYR A 287 19.62 -9.82 -3.19
N VAL A 288 19.27 -10.76 -2.32
CA VAL A 288 18.04 -10.76 -1.53
C VAL A 288 18.41 -10.89 -0.05
N SER A 289 17.67 -10.23 0.84
CA SER A 289 17.93 -10.34 2.28
C SER A 289 17.51 -11.69 2.83
N ASN A 290 18.39 -12.31 3.61
CA ASN A 290 18.10 -13.56 4.30
C ASN A 290 17.36 -13.26 5.62
N PRO A 291 16.23 -13.92 5.92
CA PRO A 291 15.53 -13.79 7.20
C PRO A 291 16.34 -14.23 8.42
N PHE A 292 17.33 -15.11 8.26
CA PHE A 292 18.04 -15.72 9.40
C PHE A 292 19.39 -15.06 9.70
N ASP A 293 20.14 -14.62 8.69
CA ASP A 293 21.23 -13.62 8.78
C ASP A 293 21.83 -13.37 7.37
N GLY A 294 22.31 -12.16 7.11
CA GLY A 294 23.06 -11.82 5.89
C GLY A 294 22.22 -11.56 4.62
N SER A 295 22.87 -11.71 3.46
CA SER A 295 22.27 -11.55 2.14
C SER A 295 22.61 -12.75 1.25
N ILE A 296 21.67 -13.17 0.42
CA ILE A 296 21.84 -14.21 -0.58
C ILE A 296 22.13 -13.51 -1.91
N PHE A 297 23.35 -13.64 -2.43
CA PHE A 297 23.69 -13.14 -3.75
C PHE A 297 23.11 -14.08 -4.80
N LEU A 298 22.21 -13.55 -5.62
CA LEU A 298 21.56 -14.34 -6.67
C LEU A 298 22.53 -14.69 -7.81
N THR A 299 23.62 -13.93 -7.91
CA THR A 299 24.71 -14.12 -8.87
C THR A 299 25.57 -15.34 -8.54
N ASP A 300 25.59 -15.81 -7.30
CA ASP A 300 26.40 -16.97 -6.88
C ASP A 300 25.89 -18.28 -7.52
N PHE A 301 24.65 -18.27 -8.00
CA PHE A 301 24.01 -19.37 -8.72
C PHE A 301 24.14 -19.22 -10.24
N ALA A 302 25.20 -18.54 -10.70
CA ALA A 302 25.49 -18.41 -12.12
C ALA A 302 25.87 -19.77 -12.72
N VAL A 303 25.33 -20.06 -13.89
CA VAL A 303 25.60 -21.30 -14.64
C VAL A 303 26.31 -20.93 -15.93
N THR A 304 27.43 -21.58 -16.21
CA THR A 304 28.15 -21.40 -17.48
C THR A 304 27.69 -22.44 -18.48
N ILE A 305 27.07 -22.01 -19.58
CA ILE A 305 26.63 -22.88 -20.68
C ILE A 305 27.32 -22.41 -21.95
N LEU A 306 28.05 -23.30 -22.63
CA LEU A 306 28.76 -23.00 -23.89
C LEU A 306 29.68 -21.76 -23.78
N GLY A 307 30.41 -21.62 -22.67
CA GLY A 307 31.33 -20.50 -22.42
C GLY A 307 30.67 -19.16 -22.09
N LYS A 308 29.33 -19.11 -22.00
CA LYS A 308 28.58 -17.92 -21.57
C LYS A 308 28.05 -18.08 -20.15
N VAL A 309 28.25 -17.07 -19.32
CA VAL A 309 27.75 -17.03 -17.94
C VAL A 309 26.28 -16.58 -17.96
N PHE A 310 25.40 -17.42 -17.44
CA PHE A 310 23.97 -17.16 -17.28
C PHE A 310 23.62 -16.99 -15.81
N MET A 311 22.82 -15.98 -15.47
CA MET A 311 22.34 -15.72 -14.12
C MET A 311 20.81 -15.90 -14.08
N PRO A 312 20.31 -17.15 -14.05
CA PRO A 312 18.87 -17.41 -14.20
C PRO A 312 18.05 -16.88 -13.02
N LEU A 313 18.60 -16.89 -11.79
CA LEU A 313 17.86 -16.51 -10.59
C LEU A 313 17.48 -15.02 -10.55
N PRO A 314 18.37 -14.04 -10.80
CA PRO A 314 17.98 -12.63 -10.90
C PRO A 314 16.87 -12.37 -11.93
N TYR A 315 16.94 -13.04 -13.09
CA TYR A 315 15.97 -12.88 -14.18
C TYR A 315 14.61 -13.47 -13.82
N LEU A 316 14.60 -14.70 -13.31
CA LEU A 316 13.36 -15.38 -12.88
C LEU A 316 12.72 -14.64 -11.71
N PHE A 317 13.54 -14.20 -10.74
CA PHE A 317 13.07 -13.41 -9.62
C PHE A 317 12.39 -12.13 -10.12
N THR A 318 13.05 -11.36 -10.99
CA THR A 318 12.49 -10.12 -11.55
C THR A 318 11.18 -10.40 -12.28
N LEU A 319 11.12 -11.44 -13.11
CA LEU A 319 9.91 -11.81 -13.83
C LEU A 319 8.73 -12.10 -12.87
N ILE A 320 8.93 -13.00 -11.92
CA ILE A 320 7.88 -13.40 -10.97
C ILE A 320 7.49 -12.23 -10.07
N TRP A 321 8.49 -11.51 -9.55
CA TRP A 321 8.30 -10.36 -8.67
C TRP A 321 7.50 -9.26 -9.36
N THR A 322 7.93 -8.83 -10.55
CA THR A 322 7.26 -7.76 -11.28
C THR A 322 5.83 -8.15 -11.67
N LEU A 323 5.62 -9.37 -12.19
CA LEU A 323 4.26 -9.84 -12.49
C LEU A 323 3.37 -9.92 -11.23
N ALA A 324 3.92 -10.33 -10.09
CA ALA A 324 3.18 -10.34 -8.83
C ALA A 324 2.78 -8.92 -8.43
N ILE A 325 3.72 -7.96 -8.39
CA ILE A 325 3.44 -6.58 -8.00
C ILE A 325 2.42 -5.92 -8.94
N MET A 326 2.56 -6.12 -10.25
CA MET A 326 1.61 -5.64 -11.27
C MET A 326 0.18 -6.09 -10.96
N ASN A 327 -0.01 -7.39 -10.73
CA ASN A 327 -1.34 -7.97 -10.53
C ASN A 327 -1.91 -7.64 -9.14
N MET A 328 -1.11 -7.76 -8.07
CA MET A 328 -1.58 -7.50 -6.70
C MET A 328 -2.06 -6.05 -6.52
N LEU A 329 -1.34 -5.09 -7.10
CA LEU A 329 -1.76 -3.69 -7.09
C LEU A 329 -3.01 -3.47 -7.98
N SER A 330 -3.04 -4.06 -9.17
CA SER A 330 -4.19 -3.94 -10.06
C SER A 330 -5.47 -4.53 -9.46
N TRP A 331 -5.39 -5.63 -8.71
CA TRP A 331 -6.55 -6.20 -8.00
C TRP A 331 -6.99 -5.36 -6.80
N SER A 332 -6.08 -4.56 -6.25
CA SER A 332 -6.41 -3.60 -5.19
C SER A 332 -7.15 -2.37 -5.71
N ASN A 333 -7.17 -2.11 -7.02
CA ASN A 333 -7.91 -1.02 -7.66
C ASN A 333 -9.44 -1.28 -7.69
N GLY A 334 -10.02 -1.59 -6.54
CA GLY A 334 -11.43 -1.94 -6.39
C GLY A 334 -12.32 -0.81 -5.88
N VAL A 335 -11.74 0.29 -5.39
CA VAL A 335 -12.47 1.41 -4.77
C VAL A 335 -12.02 2.76 -5.35
N ASP A 336 -12.98 3.65 -5.63
CA ASP A 336 -12.71 5.02 -6.12
C ASP A 336 -11.71 5.76 -5.20
N GLY A 337 -10.71 6.39 -5.79
CA GLY A 337 -9.65 7.13 -5.10
C GLY A 337 -8.59 6.25 -4.42
N GLN A 338 -8.81 4.95 -4.23
CA GLN A 338 -7.88 4.08 -3.51
C GLN A 338 -6.52 3.98 -4.20
N PHE A 339 -6.51 3.60 -5.48
CA PHE A 339 -5.29 3.26 -6.20
C PHE A 339 -4.32 4.45 -6.37
N GLY A 340 -4.83 5.63 -6.75
CA GLY A 340 -4.01 6.82 -6.96
C GLY A 340 -3.18 7.22 -5.73
N GLY A 341 -3.77 7.17 -4.54
CA GLY A 341 -3.03 7.48 -3.31
C GLY A 341 -2.10 6.35 -2.85
N ILE A 342 -2.46 5.07 -3.00
CA ILE A 342 -1.51 3.96 -2.73
C ILE A 342 -0.27 4.13 -3.60
N SER A 343 -0.45 4.25 -4.92
CA SER A 343 0.65 4.35 -5.86
C SER A 343 1.45 5.63 -5.69
N GLY A 344 0.78 6.77 -5.48
CA GLY A 344 1.43 8.06 -5.25
C GLY A 344 2.34 8.04 -4.02
N ILE A 345 1.83 7.57 -2.88
CA ILE A 345 2.60 7.44 -1.64
C ILE A 345 3.72 6.41 -1.81
N ALA A 346 3.45 5.27 -2.46
CA ALA A 346 4.46 4.25 -2.71
C ALA A 346 5.65 4.79 -3.51
N PHE A 347 5.40 5.54 -4.57
CA PHE A 347 6.45 6.19 -5.35
C PHE A 347 7.22 7.23 -4.55
N ILE A 348 6.57 8.05 -3.74
CA ILE A 348 7.27 9.02 -2.88
C ILE A 348 8.23 8.27 -1.93
N ILE A 349 7.77 7.18 -1.31
CA ILE A 349 8.59 6.40 -0.38
C ILE A 349 9.76 5.72 -1.10
N LEU A 350 9.55 5.18 -2.30
CA LEU A 350 10.62 4.63 -3.13
C LEU A 350 11.61 5.71 -3.60
N GLY A 351 11.15 6.92 -3.91
CA GLY A 351 11.99 8.06 -4.23
C GLY A 351 12.87 8.46 -3.05
N LEU A 352 12.28 8.58 -1.86
CA LEU A 352 13.02 8.82 -0.61
C LEU A 352 14.02 7.71 -0.29
N LEU A 353 13.70 6.47 -0.63
CA LEU A 353 14.61 5.34 -0.46
C LEU A 353 15.81 5.44 -1.41
N ALA A 354 15.57 5.77 -2.69
CA ALA A 354 16.63 6.00 -3.67
C ALA A 354 17.57 7.13 -3.24
N LEU A 355 17.02 8.24 -2.71
CA LEU A 355 17.82 9.39 -2.26
C LEU A 355 18.87 9.05 -1.19
N ARG A 356 18.66 8.01 -0.38
CA ARG A 356 19.64 7.57 0.63
C ARG A 356 20.93 7.05 0.05
N LEU A 357 20.84 6.51 -1.16
CA LEU A 357 21.95 5.86 -1.85
C LEU A 357 22.66 6.83 -2.79
N VAL A 358 22.19 8.07 -2.94
CA VAL A 358 22.79 9.05 -3.87
C VAL A 358 24.24 9.37 -3.52
N GLY A 359 24.57 9.45 -2.23
CA GLY A 359 25.93 9.74 -1.78
C GLY A 359 26.96 8.66 -2.16
N THR A 360 26.51 7.42 -2.36
CA THR A 360 27.36 6.30 -2.80
C THR A 360 27.16 5.95 -4.27
N GLU A 361 25.97 6.20 -4.81
CA GLU A 361 25.57 5.82 -6.17
C GLU A 361 24.77 6.93 -6.87
N PRO A 362 25.45 7.78 -7.66
CA PRO A 362 24.81 8.90 -8.35
C PRO A 362 23.66 8.51 -9.28
N VAL A 363 23.63 7.27 -9.78
CA VAL A 363 22.54 6.74 -10.63
C VAL A 363 21.17 6.80 -9.93
N GLN A 364 21.16 6.77 -8.59
CA GLN A 364 19.95 6.80 -7.77
C GLN A 364 19.20 8.12 -7.85
N ILE A 365 19.85 9.20 -8.29
CA ILE A 365 19.19 10.47 -8.60
C ILE A 365 18.13 10.26 -9.69
N THR A 366 18.45 9.48 -10.72
CA THR A 366 17.52 9.20 -11.83
C THR A 366 16.33 8.38 -11.34
N THR A 367 16.59 7.35 -10.51
CA THR A 367 15.56 6.54 -9.85
C THR A 367 14.62 7.41 -9.01
N ALA A 368 15.17 8.32 -8.21
CA ALA A 368 14.39 9.25 -7.39
C ALA A 368 13.52 10.15 -8.27
N LYS A 369 14.08 10.78 -9.31
CA LYS A 369 13.31 11.63 -10.24
C LYS A 369 12.16 10.86 -10.90
N MET A 370 12.40 9.63 -11.37
CA MET A 370 11.33 8.78 -11.91
C MET A 370 10.20 8.58 -10.89
N ALA A 371 10.57 8.26 -9.65
CA ALA A 371 9.61 8.01 -8.59
C ALA A 371 8.80 9.28 -8.27
N PHE A 372 9.43 10.44 -8.12
CA PHE A 372 8.70 11.69 -7.84
C PHE A 372 7.77 12.11 -9.00
N ILE A 373 8.21 11.99 -10.25
CA ILE A 373 7.34 12.25 -11.43
C ILE A 373 6.11 11.33 -11.38
N ALA A 374 6.33 10.01 -11.25
CA ALA A 374 5.26 9.03 -11.23
C ALA A 374 4.31 9.22 -10.03
N GLY A 375 4.86 9.51 -8.86
CA GLY A 375 4.11 9.80 -7.64
C GLY A 375 3.23 11.03 -7.80
N GLY A 376 3.79 12.10 -8.36
CA GLY A 376 3.06 13.32 -8.73
C GLY A 376 1.89 13.04 -9.65
N ILE A 377 2.13 12.32 -10.76
CA ILE A 377 1.08 11.93 -11.71
C ILE A 377 -0.03 11.17 -10.97
N CYS A 378 0.29 10.14 -10.20
CA CYS A 378 -0.69 9.34 -9.45
C CYS A 378 -1.53 10.19 -8.46
N LEU A 379 -0.91 11.13 -7.76
CA LEU A 379 -1.62 12.02 -6.84
C LEU A 379 -2.52 13.01 -7.60
N GLY A 380 -2.11 13.51 -8.76
CA GLY A 380 -2.94 14.40 -9.59
C GLY A 380 -4.14 13.71 -10.25
N PHE A 381 -4.18 12.37 -10.29
CA PHE A 381 -5.38 11.61 -10.67
C PHE A 381 -6.46 11.62 -9.59
N ILE A 382 -6.11 11.85 -8.32
CA ILE A 382 -7.03 11.72 -7.18
C ILE A 382 -8.29 12.57 -7.35
N PRO A 383 -8.22 13.88 -7.68
CA PRO A 383 -9.42 14.71 -7.77
C PRO A 383 -10.48 14.19 -8.77
N HIS A 384 -10.06 13.48 -9.82
CA HIS A 384 -10.95 12.94 -10.86
C HIS A 384 -11.31 11.46 -10.65
N THR A 385 -10.50 10.73 -9.88
CA THR A 385 -10.74 9.33 -9.50
C THR A 385 -11.43 9.20 -8.14
N TRP A 386 -11.60 10.30 -7.39
CA TRP A 386 -12.27 10.33 -6.09
C TRP A 386 -13.75 10.00 -6.21
N HIS A 387 -14.32 9.38 -5.17
CA HIS A 387 -15.71 8.91 -5.21
C HIS A 387 -16.74 10.06 -5.28
N PRO A 388 -17.69 10.03 -6.25
CA PRO A 388 -17.83 9.08 -7.35
C PRO A 388 -16.88 9.37 -8.52
N SER A 389 -16.15 8.35 -8.98
CA SER A 389 -15.08 8.52 -9.99
C SER A 389 -15.62 8.91 -11.37
N LYS A 390 -14.89 9.81 -12.05
CA LYS A 390 -15.15 10.19 -13.47
C LYS A 390 -14.32 9.35 -14.45
N VAL A 391 -13.20 8.83 -13.96
CA VAL A 391 -12.25 8.02 -14.71
C VAL A 391 -11.70 6.92 -13.82
N MET A 392 -11.53 5.73 -14.38
CA MET A 392 -10.94 4.56 -13.77
C MET A 392 -9.55 4.34 -14.34
N TRP A 393 -8.68 3.74 -13.53
CA TRP A 393 -7.38 3.26 -14.00
C TRP A 393 -7.50 2.15 -15.05
N GLY A 394 -8.54 1.32 -14.93
CA GLY A 394 -8.78 0.16 -15.80
C GLY A 394 -7.71 -0.92 -15.65
N PHE A 395 -7.60 -1.81 -16.64
CA PHE A 395 -6.55 -2.84 -16.66
C PHE A 395 -5.16 -2.21 -16.72
N GLY A 396 -5.02 -1.03 -17.33
CA GLY A 396 -3.75 -0.30 -17.42
C GLY A 396 -3.10 0.05 -16.07
N ALA A 397 -3.80 -0.13 -14.93
CA ALA A 397 -3.22 -0.06 -13.58
C ALA A 397 -1.96 -0.94 -13.41
N VAL A 398 -1.86 -2.05 -14.14
CA VAL A 398 -0.66 -2.91 -14.17
C VAL A 398 0.60 -2.16 -14.57
N THR A 399 0.50 -1.09 -15.37
CA THR A 399 1.63 -0.24 -15.78
C THR A 399 2.28 0.46 -14.58
N VAL A 400 1.45 0.93 -13.65
CA VAL A 400 1.93 1.56 -12.41
C VAL A 400 2.63 0.53 -11.53
N GLY A 401 2.09 -0.70 -11.46
CA GLY A 401 2.74 -1.79 -10.74
C GLY A 401 4.07 -2.22 -11.35
N LEU A 402 4.20 -2.23 -12.69
CA LEU A 402 5.46 -2.47 -13.39
C LEU A 402 6.51 -1.44 -12.98
N LEU A 403 6.15 -0.15 -13.00
CA LEU A 403 7.08 0.92 -12.63
C LEU A 403 7.43 0.90 -11.13
N ILE A 404 6.47 0.63 -10.23
CA ILE A 404 6.75 0.44 -8.79
C ILE A 404 7.75 -0.71 -8.59
N SER A 405 7.56 -1.82 -9.31
CA SER A 405 8.48 -2.96 -9.23
C SER A 405 9.88 -2.60 -9.74
N ALA A 406 9.98 -1.99 -10.92
CA ALA A 406 11.27 -1.58 -11.50
C ALA A 406 12.01 -0.60 -10.58
N ILE A 407 11.34 0.45 -10.10
CA ILE A 407 11.92 1.42 -9.18
C ILE A 407 12.32 0.75 -7.86
N SER A 408 11.53 -0.20 -7.34
CA SER A 408 11.89 -0.94 -6.12
C SER A 408 13.18 -1.74 -6.27
N ILE A 409 13.40 -2.37 -7.44
CA ILE A 409 14.65 -3.09 -7.73
C ILE A 409 15.80 -2.09 -7.84
N MET A 410 15.62 -1.01 -8.59
CA MET A 410 16.65 0.01 -8.82
C MET A 410 17.06 0.74 -7.54
N SER A 411 16.10 1.06 -6.66
CA SER A 411 16.35 1.74 -5.39
C SER A 411 16.95 0.81 -4.32
N ARG A 412 17.32 -0.42 -4.71
CA ARG A 412 17.75 -1.51 -3.81
C ARG A 412 16.76 -1.71 -2.66
N ALA A 413 15.47 -1.51 -2.93
CA ALA A 413 14.45 -1.85 -1.96
C ALA A 413 14.53 -3.34 -1.76
N LYS A 414 14.95 -3.73 -0.54
CA LYS A 414 14.86 -5.11 -0.11
C LYS A 414 13.42 -5.57 -0.31
N VAL A 415 13.24 -6.82 -0.70
CA VAL A 415 11.92 -7.43 -0.91
C VAL A 415 10.98 -7.13 0.27
N ALA A 416 11.51 -7.23 1.49
CA ALA A 416 10.84 -6.85 2.72
C ALA A 416 10.29 -5.41 2.70
N THR A 417 11.13 -4.40 2.41
CA THR A 417 10.74 -3.00 2.32
C THR A 417 9.72 -2.76 1.20
N ALA A 418 9.90 -3.38 0.03
CA ALA A 418 8.96 -3.26 -1.07
C ALA A 418 7.58 -3.85 -0.73
N ILE A 419 7.54 -5.00 -0.04
CA ILE A 419 6.30 -5.56 0.53
C ILE A 419 5.69 -4.60 1.54
N MET A 420 6.47 -4.00 2.45
CA MET A 420 5.93 -3.05 3.44
C MET A 420 5.22 -1.86 2.77
N ILE A 421 5.80 -1.30 1.71
CA ILE A 421 5.21 -0.14 1.00
C ILE A 421 3.80 -0.47 0.49
N ILE A 422 3.59 -1.68 -0.04
CA ILE A 422 2.29 -2.11 -0.58
C ILE A 422 1.66 -3.25 0.24
N MET A 423 1.88 -3.23 1.56
CA MET A 423 1.57 -4.36 2.46
C MET A 423 0.13 -4.84 2.33
N ILE A 424 -0.84 -3.90 2.37
CA ILE A 424 -2.26 -4.26 2.31
C ILE A 424 -2.63 -4.85 0.93
N PRO A 425 -2.37 -4.18 -0.23
CA PRO A 425 -2.59 -4.78 -1.54
C PRO A 425 -1.94 -6.16 -1.74
N PHE A 426 -0.67 -6.28 -1.34
CA PHE A 426 0.11 -7.50 -1.53
C PHE A 426 -0.51 -8.66 -0.75
N LEU A 427 -0.76 -8.48 0.55
CA LEU A 427 -1.32 -9.54 1.39
C LEU A 427 -2.78 -9.85 1.03
N ASP A 428 -3.61 -8.87 0.70
CA ASP A 428 -4.99 -9.11 0.27
C ASP A 428 -5.05 -9.99 -0.98
N GLY A 429 -4.19 -9.71 -1.96
CA GLY A 429 -4.08 -10.50 -3.17
C GLY A 429 -3.48 -11.90 -2.91
N THR A 430 -2.40 -12.02 -2.13
CA THR A 430 -1.80 -13.31 -1.76
C THR A 430 -2.80 -14.20 -1.02
N ILE A 431 -3.50 -13.67 -0.01
CA ILE A 431 -4.51 -14.41 0.76
C ILE A 431 -5.66 -14.82 -0.14
N THR A 432 -6.07 -13.96 -1.07
CA THR A 432 -7.14 -14.27 -2.02
C THR A 432 -6.75 -15.40 -2.96
N VAL A 433 -5.55 -15.37 -3.53
CA VAL A 433 -5.03 -16.47 -4.38
C VAL A 433 -4.91 -17.76 -3.58
N ALA A 434 -4.28 -17.73 -2.42
CA ALA A 434 -4.12 -18.89 -1.55
C ALA A 434 -5.47 -19.51 -1.16
N ARG A 435 -6.44 -18.68 -0.76
CA ARG A 435 -7.81 -19.12 -0.43
C ARG A 435 -8.47 -19.82 -1.61
N ARG A 436 -8.34 -19.30 -2.83
CA ARG A 436 -8.97 -19.89 -4.03
C ARG A 436 -8.35 -21.23 -4.37
N VAL A 437 -7.01 -21.32 -4.34
CA VAL A 437 -6.27 -22.57 -4.58
C VAL A 437 -6.65 -23.64 -3.55
N LEU A 438 -6.67 -23.29 -2.25
CA LEU A 438 -7.07 -24.21 -1.18
C LEU A 438 -8.53 -24.68 -1.27
N GLN A 439 -9.38 -23.94 -2.00
CA GLN A 439 -10.78 -24.32 -2.27
C GLN A 439 -10.96 -25.06 -3.61
N GLY A 440 -9.88 -25.39 -4.32
CA GLY A 440 -9.95 -25.98 -5.66
C GLY A 440 -10.57 -25.07 -6.72
N LYS A 441 -10.62 -23.75 -6.47
CA LYS A 441 -11.20 -22.76 -7.39
C LYS A 441 -10.13 -22.12 -8.26
N ASN A 442 -10.51 -21.70 -9.47
CA ASN A 442 -9.63 -20.96 -10.35
C ASN A 442 -9.14 -19.65 -9.66
N PRO A 443 -7.81 -19.46 -9.47
CA PRO A 443 -7.26 -18.29 -8.80
C PRO A 443 -7.52 -16.98 -9.56
N LEU A 444 -7.71 -17.03 -10.88
CA LEU A 444 -7.91 -15.89 -11.75
C LEU A 444 -9.37 -15.42 -11.81
N LYS A 445 -10.31 -16.17 -11.21
CA LYS A 445 -11.73 -15.79 -11.17
C LYS A 445 -11.99 -14.79 -10.04
N GLY A 446 -12.61 -13.65 -10.36
CA GLY A 446 -12.94 -12.62 -9.37
C GLY A 446 -14.00 -13.06 -8.35
N ASP A 447 -13.89 -12.54 -7.12
CA ASP A 447 -14.88 -12.71 -6.04
C ASP A 447 -15.00 -11.42 -5.19
N ARG A 448 -16.00 -11.37 -4.30
CA ARG A 448 -16.25 -10.23 -3.39
C ARG A 448 -15.52 -10.36 -2.04
N LYS A 449 -14.44 -11.13 -1.98
CA LYS A 449 -13.76 -11.46 -0.70
C LYS A 449 -12.38 -10.80 -0.57
N HIS A 450 -12.12 -9.77 -1.37
CA HIS A 450 -11.05 -8.80 -1.15
C HIS A 450 -11.37 -7.87 0.03
N LEU A 451 -10.35 -7.40 0.74
CA LEU A 451 -10.48 -6.62 1.97
C LEU A 451 -11.41 -5.42 1.83
N HIS A 452 -11.34 -4.68 0.73
CA HIS A 452 -12.22 -3.53 0.50
C HIS A 452 -13.70 -3.93 0.45
N HIS A 453 -14.06 -5.05 -0.19
CA HIS A 453 -15.43 -5.57 -0.16
C HIS A 453 -15.84 -6.03 1.25
N LEU A 454 -14.93 -6.66 1.99
CA LEU A 454 -15.18 -7.08 3.38
C LEU A 454 -15.44 -5.88 4.31
N LEU A 455 -14.76 -4.76 4.09
CA LEU A 455 -14.97 -3.50 4.81
C LEU A 455 -16.29 -2.83 4.40
N MET A 456 -16.61 -2.78 3.11
CA MET A 456 -17.90 -2.25 2.62
C MET A 456 -19.08 -3.03 3.19
N ALA A 457 -19.01 -4.37 3.20
CA ALA A 457 -20.05 -5.23 3.80
C ALA A 457 -20.24 -5.00 5.32
N ARG A 458 -19.31 -4.28 5.97
CA ARG A 458 -19.37 -3.87 7.38
C ARG A 458 -19.76 -2.40 7.56
N GLY A 459 -20.22 -1.74 6.50
CA GLY A 459 -20.72 -0.36 6.52
C GLY A 459 -19.64 0.71 6.36
N TRP A 460 -18.43 0.37 5.93
CA TRP A 460 -17.43 1.39 5.59
C TRP A 460 -17.78 2.06 4.27
N SER A 461 -17.70 3.39 4.23
CA SER A 461 -17.87 4.14 2.98
C SER A 461 -16.65 3.98 2.07
N VAL A 462 -16.88 4.08 0.76
CA VAL A 462 -15.85 4.05 -0.31
C VAL A 462 -14.68 4.99 0.02
N LYS A 463 -14.99 6.25 0.39
CA LYS A 463 -13.99 7.27 0.76
C LYS A 463 -13.17 6.86 1.99
N ARG A 464 -13.81 6.26 3.00
CA ARG A 464 -13.14 5.80 4.23
C ARG A 464 -12.17 4.66 3.93
N ILE A 465 -12.54 3.76 3.02
CA ILE A 465 -11.68 2.67 2.59
C ILE A 465 -10.47 3.22 1.84
N ALA A 466 -10.67 4.13 0.88
CA ALA A 466 -9.55 4.77 0.17
C ALA A 466 -8.54 5.41 1.14
N LEU A 467 -9.01 6.23 2.09
CA LEU A 467 -8.16 6.84 3.12
C LEU A 467 -7.44 5.83 4.02
N PHE A 468 -8.11 4.72 4.36
CA PHE A 468 -7.48 3.64 5.14
C PHE A 468 -6.31 3.00 4.38
N TYR A 469 -6.46 2.75 3.09
CA TYR A 469 -5.37 2.22 2.27
C TYR A 469 -4.22 3.22 2.16
N TRP A 470 -4.51 4.51 1.94
CA TRP A 470 -3.47 5.55 1.88
C TRP A 470 -2.70 5.66 3.20
N ALA A 471 -3.42 5.73 4.31
CA ALA A 471 -2.81 5.78 5.65
C ALA A 471 -1.98 4.52 5.92
N SER A 472 -2.48 3.34 5.55
CA SER A 472 -1.73 2.09 5.72
C SER A 472 -0.45 2.07 4.89
N THR A 473 -0.51 2.45 3.62
CA THR A 473 0.66 2.59 2.73
C THR A 473 1.67 3.58 3.29
N LEU A 474 1.22 4.73 3.79
CA LEU A 474 2.11 5.73 4.41
C LEU A 474 2.78 5.17 5.67
N ILE A 475 2.01 4.52 6.56
CA ILE A 475 2.53 3.97 7.82
C ILE A 475 3.51 2.83 7.55
N PHE A 476 3.10 1.79 6.83
CA PHE A 476 3.97 0.64 6.56
C PHE A 476 5.15 1.00 5.68
N GLY A 477 4.94 1.84 4.66
CA GLY A 477 6.03 2.33 3.83
C GLY A 477 7.02 3.18 4.62
N THR A 478 6.56 4.04 5.54
CA THR A 478 7.45 4.80 6.43
C THR A 478 8.21 3.86 7.37
N VAL A 479 7.56 2.84 7.93
CA VAL A 479 8.23 1.80 8.73
C VAL A 479 9.31 1.10 7.90
N GLY A 480 8.99 0.65 6.69
CA GLY A 480 9.94 -0.02 5.79
C GLY A 480 11.08 0.89 5.34
N LEU A 481 10.79 2.17 5.16
CA LEU A 481 11.76 3.22 4.93
C LEU A 481 12.67 3.31 6.18
N ILE A 482 12.14 3.48 7.39
CA ILE A 482 12.98 3.74 8.56
C ILE A 482 13.77 2.56 9.10
N THR A 483 13.24 1.35 8.93
CA THR A 483 13.79 0.13 9.51
C THR A 483 15.21 -0.14 9.02
N ALA A 484 16.12 -0.43 9.95
CA ALA A 484 17.47 -0.83 9.60
C ALA A 484 17.51 -2.15 8.83
N GLU A 485 18.56 -2.32 8.05
CA GLU A 485 18.72 -3.43 7.13
C GLU A 485 18.56 -4.82 7.75
N LYS A 486 19.13 -5.05 8.94
CA LYS A 486 19.03 -6.33 9.66
C LYS A 486 17.63 -6.58 10.24
N SER A 487 16.88 -5.51 10.53
CA SER A 487 15.55 -5.57 11.13
C SER A 487 14.42 -5.60 10.11
N ALA A 488 14.70 -5.30 8.83
CA ALA A 488 13.68 -5.15 7.80
C ALA A 488 12.84 -6.42 7.59
N VAL A 489 13.49 -7.59 7.53
CA VAL A 489 12.80 -8.88 7.32
C VAL A 489 11.95 -9.25 8.55
N PRO A 490 12.48 -9.29 9.79
CA PRO A 490 11.66 -9.57 10.98
C PRO A 490 10.47 -8.62 11.15
N VAL A 491 10.67 -7.31 10.96
CA VAL A 491 9.59 -6.32 11.07
C VAL A 491 8.52 -6.54 10.01
N THR A 492 8.91 -6.89 8.78
CA THR A 492 7.96 -7.22 7.70
C THR A 492 7.16 -8.47 8.03
N LEU A 493 7.82 -9.52 8.56
CA LEU A 493 7.14 -10.76 8.91
C LEU A 493 6.15 -10.57 10.07
N ILE A 494 6.52 -9.84 11.13
CA ILE A 494 5.65 -9.57 12.27
C ILE A 494 4.44 -8.72 11.84
N SER A 495 4.70 -7.58 11.18
CA SER A 495 3.63 -6.70 10.71
C SER A 495 2.73 -7.36 9.68
N GLY A 496 3.32 -8.09 8.72
CA GLY A 496 2.61 -8.85 7.71
C GLY A 496 1.79 -10.00 8.29
N GLY A 497 2.30 -10.69 9.31
CA GLY A 497 1.57 -11.70 10.07
C GLY A 497 0.32 -11.14 10.75
N LEU A 498 0.46 -10.01 11.45
CA LEU A 498 -0.67 -9.32 12.10
C LEU A 498 -1.75 -8.89 11.09
N VAL A 499 -1.33 -8.27 9.98
CA VAL A 499 -2.24 -7.86 8.90
C VAL A 499 -2.94 -9.09 8.30
N SER A 500 -2.19 -10.15 8.03
CA SER A 500 -2.72 -11.39 7.44
C SER A 500 -3.77 -12.04 8.34
N VAL A 501 -3.49 -12.14 9.65
CA VAL A 501 -4.45 -12.63 10.64
C VAL A 501 -5.73 -11.77 10.64
N GLY A 502 -5.58 -10.44 10.56
CA GLY A 502 -6.73 -9.53 10.44
C GLY A 502 -7.57 -9.80 9.20
N ILE A 503 -6.96 -9.91 8.02
CA ILE A 503 -7.66 -10.19 6.75
C ILE A 503 -8.33 -11.57 6.77
N ILE A 504 -7.64 -12.60 7.27
CA ILE A 504 -8.17 -13.96 7.39
C ILE A 504 -9.35 -14.00 8.36
N ALA A 505 -9.24 -13.35 9.52
CA ALA A 505 -10.33 -13.25 10.48
C ALA A 505 -11.57 -12.58 9.85
N LEU A 506 -11.39 -11.47 9.13
CA LEU A 506 -12.49 -10.80 8.42
C LEU A 506 -13.12 -11.71 7.36
N ASN A 507 -12.33 -12.50 6.64
CA ASN A 507 -12.83 -13.47 5.66
C ASN A 507 -13.69 -14.56 6.32
N ILE A 508 -13.21 -15.19 7.40
CA ILE A 508 -13.93 -16.24 8.13
C ILE A 508 -15.25 -15.72 8.69
N LEU A 509 -15.23 -14.54 9.32
CA LEU A 509 -16.42 -13.91 9.89
C LEU A 509 -17.47 -13.56 8.84
N SER A 510 -17.05 -13.30 7.59
CA SER A 510 -17.98 -13.00 6.49
C SER A 510 -18.62 -14.28 5.95
N ALA A 511 -17.90 -15.40 5.93
CA ALA A 511 -18.45 -16.71 5.54
C ALA A 511 -19.52 -17.22 6.52
N GLY A 512 -19.42 -16.87 7.81
CA GLY A 512 -20.45 -17.18 8.82
C GLY A 512 -21.78 -16.50 8.52
N LYS A 513 -21.76 -15.22 8.13
CA LYS A 513 -22.97 -14.46 7.77
C LYS A 513 -23.67 -14.98 6.50
N GLU A 514 -22.90 -15.36 5.48
CA GLU A 514 -23.47 -15.99 4.27
C GLU A 514 -24.23 -17.28 4.62
N LYS A 515 -23.68 -18.12 5.50
CA LYS A 515 -24.35 -19.36 5.93
C LYS A 515 -25.60 -19.10 6.76
N THR A 516 -25.59 -18.11 7.66
CA THR A 516 -26.77 -17.76 8.47
C THR A 516 -27.89 -17.19 7.60
N ALA A 517 -27.58 -16.29 6.66
CA ALA A 517 -28.56 -15.72 5.74
C ALA A 517 -29.20 -16.80 4.83
N ILE A 518 -28.39 -17.74 4.32
CA ILE A 518 -28.92 -18.88 3.54
C ILE A 518 -29.81 -19.78 4.41
N LYS A 519 -29.44 -19.98 5.68
CA LYS A 519 -30.22 -20.81 6.62
C LYS A 519 -31.51 -20.14 7.09
N GLU A 520 -31.57 -18.81 7.12
CA GLU A 520 -32.79 -18.03 7.39
C GLU A 520 -33.71 -17.92 6.15
N GLN A 521 -33.16 -17.97 4.93
CA GLN A 521 -33.95 -17.98 3.68
C GLN A 521 -34.50 -19.36 3.29
N LEU A 522 -33.91 -20.45 3.81
CA LEU A 522 -34.37 -21.81 3.58
C LEU A 522 -35.77 -22.11 4.16
N PRO A 523 -36.15 -21.69 5.38
CA PRO A 523 -37.52 -21.88 5.87
C PRO A 523 -38.56 -21.04 5.10
N GLU A 524 -38.26 -19.79 4.73
CA GLU A 524 -39.20 -18.97 3.93
C GLU A 524 -39.50 -19.57 2.55
N LYS A 525 -38.53 -20.23 1.91
CA LYS A 525 -38.77 -20.93 0.63
C LYS A 525 -39.51 -22.25 0.79
N GLN A 526 -39.36 -22.95 1.92
CA GLN A 526 -40.12 -24.18 2.18
C GLN A 526 -41.59 -23.88 2.50
N ASP A 527 -41.86 -22.79 3.23
CA ASP A 527 -43.24 -22.34 3.50
C ASP A 527 -43.93 -21.84 2.21
N GLN A 528 -43.23 -21.12 1.32
CA GLN A 528 -43.78 -20.67 0.04
C GLN A 528 -44.04 -21.82 -0.97
N LEU A 529 -43.30 -22.93 -0.87
CA LEU A 529 -43.50 -24.14 -1.68
C LEU A 529 -44.56 -25.08 -1.09
N GLN A 530 -44.97 -24.89 0.16
CA GLN A 530 -46.08 -25.62 0.79
C GLN A 530 -47.40 -24.83 0.72
N SER A 531 -47.35 -23.51 0.47
CA SER A 531 -48.51 -22.64 0.28
C SER A 531 -48.89 -22.37 -1.19
N ALA A 532 -48.21 -22.99 -2.15
CA ALA A 532 -48.48 -22.96 -3.59
C ALA A 532 -48.75 -24.38 -4.08
#